data_AF-A0AAW2XBC2-F1
#
_entry.id   AF-A0AAW2XBC2-F1
#
_cell.length_a   1.000
_cell.length_b   1.000
_cell.length_c   1.000
_cell.angle_alpha   90.00
_cell.angle_beta   90.00
_cell.angle_gamma   90.00
#
_symmetry.space_group_name_H-M   'P 1'
#
loop_
_entity.id
_entity.type
_entity.pdbx_description
1 polymer ?
#
loop_
_entity_poly.entity_id
_entity_poly.type
_entity_poly.pdbx_seq_one_letter_code
_entity_poly.pdbx_strand_id
1 'polypeptide(L)' 'MDCTNPGSIKITSNAAIFHSDGDFGVGVIARDSNGLCFAWSSVHLHRSVLPEVAEAWAARIAIQLAHRLVGRIL' A
#
# COMPACT_ATOMS: atom_id res chain seq x y z
N MET A 1 -0.96 -11.91 -11.92
CA MET A 1 -1.77 -10.72 -12.26
C MET A 1 -1.03 -9.97 -13.34
N ASP A 2 -1.58 -9.99 -14.55
CA ASP A 2 -1.06 -9.28 -15.71
C ASP A 2 -1.69 -7.87 -15.71
N CYS A 3 -0.87 -6.83 -15.51
CA CYS A 3 -1.30 -5.43 -15.45
C CYS A 3 -1.28 -4.77 -16.84
N THR A 4 -1.29 -5.55 -17.92
CA THR A 4 -1.35 -5.08 -19.32
C THR A 4 -2.73 -4.60 -19.75
N ASN A 5 -3.78 -4.84 -18.96
CA ASN A 5 -5.13 -4.42 -19.29
C ASN A 5 -5.30 -2.89 -19.03
N PRO A 6 -5.77 -2.09 -20.01
CA PRO A 6 -6.04 -0.67 -19.81
C PRO A 6 -6.99 -0.45 -18.63
N GLY A 7 -6.60 0.44 -17.70
CA GLY A 7 -7.39 0.73 -16.48
C GLY A 7 -7.08 -0.16 -15.28
N SER A 8 -6.10 -1.07 -15.37
CA SER A 8 -5.60 -1.83 -14.22
C SER A 8 -4.35 -1.20 -13.62
N ILE A 9 -4.20 -1.29 -12.29
CA ILE A 9 -3.03 -0.80 -11.56
C ILE A 9 -2.43 -1.92 -10.70
N LYS A 10 -1.11 -1.98 -10.60
CA LYS A 10 -0.42 -2.90 -9.69
C LYS A 10 -0.08 -2.18 -8.40
N ILE A 11 -0.62 -2.64 -7.28
CA ILE A 11 -0.30 -2.11 -5.95
C ILE A 11 0.48 -3.14 -5.16
N THR A 12 1.62 -2.72 -4.61
CA THR A 12 2.42 -3.47 -3.64
C THR A 12 2.33 -2.77 -2.29
N SER A 13 2.11 -3.54 -1.23
CA SER A 13 2.02 -3.04 0.14
C SER A 13 2.79 -3.95 1.08
N ASN A 14 3.33 -3.39 2.16
CA ASN A 14 4.03 -4.14 3.20
C ASN A 14 3.97 -3.35 4.52
N ALA A 15 4.10 -4.05 5.64
CA ALA A 15 4.31 -3.44 6.94
C ALA A 15 5.66 -3.82 7.55
N ALA A 16 6.20 -2.95 8.40
CA ALA A 16 7.44 -3.19 9.14
C ALA A 16 7.22 -2.84 10.61
N ILE A 17 7.50 -3.78 11.51
CA ILE A 17 7.46 -3.54 12.95
C ILE A 17 8.77 -2.90 13.38
N PHE A 18 8.67 -1.85 14.18
CA PHE A 18 9.81 -1.16 14.79
C PHE A 18 10.03 -1.71 16.20
N HIS A 19 11.19 -2.29 16.44
CA HIS A 19 11.52 -2.98 17.69
C HIS A 19 11.55 -2.07 18.93
N SER A 20 11.67 -0.74 18.77
CA SER A 20 11.85 0.19 19.88
C SER A 20 10.57 0.47 20.67
N ASP A 21 9.42 0.54 20.00
CA ASP A 21 8.19 1.07 20.60
C ASP A 21 6.95 0.17 20.38
N GLY A 22 7.14 -0.98 19.73
CA GLY A 22 6.04 -1.83 19.28
C GLY A 22 5.25 -1.25 18.11
N ASP A 23 5.55 -0.03 17.71
CA ASP A 23 5.00 0.66 16.55
C ASP A 23 5.27 -0.08 15.24
N PHE A 24 4.53 0.30 14.20
CA PHE A 24 4.79 -0.21 12.86
C PHE A 24 4.61 0.86 11.79
N GLY A 25 5.39 0.72 10.72
CA GLY A 25 5.26 1.46 9.49
C GLY A 25 4.52 0.66 8.43
N VAL A 26 3.77 1.34 7.58
CA VAL A 26 3.14 0.78 6.38
C VAL A 26 3.68 1.52 5.17
N GLY A 27 4.07 0.78 4.13
CA GLY A 27 4.42 1.30 2.82
C GLY A 27 3.52 0.74 1.73
N VAL A 28 3.05 1.60 0.83
CA VAL A 28 2.23 1.25 -0.34
C VAL A 28 2.74 1.97 -1.57
N ILE A 29 2.87 1.24 -2.69
CA ILE A 29 3.31 1.75 -3.99
C ILE A 29 2.35 1.27 -5.07
N ALA A 30 1.86 2.20 -5.90
CA ALA A 30 1.07 1.93 -7.10
C ALA A 30 1.90 2.16 -8.37
N ARG A 31 1.86 1.18 -9.28
CA ARG A 31 2.57 1.19 -10.56
C ARG A 31 1.62 0.98 -11.74
N ASP A 32 1.95 1.60 -12.87
CA ASP A 32 1.29 1.34 -14.15
C ASP A 32 1.77 0.03 -14.79
N SER A 33 1.28 -0.26 -15.99
CA SER A 33 1.68 -1.44 -16.78
C SER A 33 3.16 -1.45 -17.17
N ASN A 34 3.80 -0.28 -17.26
CA ASN A 34 5.23 -0.12 -17.56
C ASN A 34 6.10 -0.24 -16.31
N GLY A 35 5.50 -0.40 -15.12
CA GLY A 35 6.20 -0.42 -13.85
C GLY A 35 6.54 0.96 -13.30
N LEU A 36 6.07 2.05 -13.92
CA LEU A 36 6.25 3.40 -13.43
C LEU A 36 5.47 3.59 -12.12
N CYS A 37 6.18 3.96 -11.06
CA CYS A 37 5.55 4.37 -9.82
C CYS A 37 4.94 5.77 -10.00
N PHE A 38 3.61 5.85 -9.93
CA PHE A 38 2.89 7.13 -10.10
C PHE A 38 2.16 7.58 -8.83
N ALA A 39 2.02 6.71 -7.82
CA ALA A 39 1.47 7.06 -6.52
C ALA A 39 2.02 6.15 -5.41
N TRP A 40 2.12 6.68 -4.19
CA TRP A 40 2.58 5.94 -3.02
C TRP A 40 1.98 6.52 -1.73
N SER A 41 2.06 5.76 -0.65
CA SER A 41 1.71 6.20 0.70
C SER A 41 2.61 5.53 1.71
N SER A 42 3.06 6.29 2.71
CA SER A 42 3.77 5.78 3.87
C SER A 42 3.11 6.31 5.14
N VAL A 43 2.86 5.43 6.11
CA VAL A 43 2.17 5.77 7.36
C VAL A 43 2.88 5.11 8.53
N HIS A 44 3.17 5.87 9.57
CA HIS A 44 3.60 5.35 10.88
C HIS A 44 2.39 5.29 11.80
N LEU A 45 2.18 4.14 12.44
CA LEU A 45 1.09 3.90 13.38
C LEU A 45 1.66 3.62 14.78
N HIS A 46 1.30 4.49 15.72
CA HIS A 46 1.75 4.42 17.12
C HIS A 46 0.93 3.43 17.95
N ARG A 47 1.13 2.13 17.70
CA ARG A 47 0.49 1.04 18.44
C ARG A 47 1.21 -0.27 18.20
N SER A 48 1.18 -1.12 19.23
CA SER A 48 1.65 -2.50 19.14
C SER A 48 0.59 -3.43 18.56
N VAL A 49 0.97 -4.17 17.52
CA VAL A 49 0.15 -5.18 16.87
C VAL A 49 1.01 -6.38 16.46
N LEU A 50 0.37 -7.52 16.22
CA LEU A 50 1.03 -8.67 15.63
C LEU A 50 1.43 -8.39 14.16
N PRO A 51 2.48 -9.03 13.62
CA PRO A 51 2.90 -8.86 12.23
C PRO A 51 1.77 -9.02 11.20
N GLU A 52 0.90 -10.00 11.40
CA GLU A 52 -0.22 -10.30 10.49
C GLU A 52 -1.26 -9.17 10.49
N VAL A 53 -1.47 -8.54 11.65
CA VAL A 53 -2.35 -7.38 11.77
C VAL A 53 -1.71 -6.17 11.08
N ALA A 54 -0.39 -5.97 11.22
CA ALA A 54 0.33 -4.91 10.52
C ALA A 54 0.21 -5.05 8.98
N GLU A 55 0.36 -6.26 8.45
CA GLU A 55 0.15 -6.54 7.03
C GLU A 55 -1.30 -6.31 6.59
N ALA A 56 -2.29 -6.66 7.42
CA ALA A 56 -3.69 -6.35 7.14
C ALA A 56 -3.94 -4.83 7.07
N TRP A 57 -3.24 -4.03 7.88
CA TRP A 57 -3.25 -2.56 7.76
C TRP A 57 -2.64 -2.09 6.45
N ALA A 58 -1.54 -2.70 5.99
CA ALA A 58 -0.94 -2.39 4.70
C ALA A 58 -1.90 -2.65 3.53
N ALA A 59 -2.59 -3.80 3.54
CA ALA A 59 -3.61 -4.12 2.56
C ALA A 59 -4.80 -3.14 2.59
N ARG A 60 -5.27 -2.75 3.77
CA ARG A 60 -6.33 -1.74 3.93
C ARG A 60 -5.94 -0.40 3.31
N ILE A 61 -4.72 0.08 3.60
CA ILE A 61 -4.23 1.36 3.07
C ILE A 61 -4.03 1.27 1.54
N ALA A 62 -3.62 0.11 1.03
CA ALA A 62 -3.53 -0.14 -0.41
C ALA A 62 -4.87 0.03 -1.13
N ILE A 63 -5.96 -0.52 -0.57
CA ILE A 63 -7.31 -0.38 -1.13
C ILE A 63 -7.77 1.09 -1.06
N GLN A 64 -7.48 1.79 0.03
CA GLN A 64 -7.80 3.22 0.17
C GLN A 64 -7.06 4.07 -0.86
N LEU A 65 -5.79 3.77 -1.14
CA LEU A 65 -5.02 4.41 -2.20
C LEU A 65 -5.66 4.12 -3.56
N ALA A 66 -5.97 2.86 -3.86
CA ALA A 66 -6.63 2.46 -5.11
C ALA A 66 -7.91 3.26 -5.34
N HIS A 67 -8.79 3.34 -4.33
CA HIS A 67 -10.05 4.07 -4.42
C HIS A 67 -9.85 5.57 -4.75
N ARG A 68 -8.84 6.23 -4.16
CA ARG A 68 -8.52 7.63 -4.47
C ARG A 68 -8.02 7.83 -5.89
N LEU A 69 -7.44 6.80 -6.50
CA LEU A 69 -6.89 6.86 -7.86
C LEU A 69 -7.96 6.62 -8.94
N VAL A 70 -9.10 5.97 -8.62
CA VAL A 70 -10.19 5.74 -9.58
C VAL A 70 -10.69 7.05 -10.21
N GLY A 71 -10.74 8.15 -9.45
CA GLY A 71 -11.13 9.47 -9.99
C GLY A 71 -10.04 10.20 -10.79
N ARG A 72 -8.86 9.61 -10.96
CA ARG A 72 -7.70 10.18 -11.68
C ARG A 72 -7.24 9.36 -12.88
N ILE A 73 -7.77 8.15 -13.04
CA ILE A 73 -7.35 7.17 -14.05
C ILE A 73 -8.43 6.97 -15.15
N LEU A 74 -9.62 7.54 -14.95
CA LEU A 74 -10.70 7.63 -15.95
C LEU A 74 -10.64 8.96 -16.69
#